data_AF-A0A7S1BRR1-F1
#
_entry.id   AF-A0A7S1BRR1-F1
#
_cell.length_a   1.000
_cell.length_b   1.000
_cell.length_c   1.000
_cell.angle_alpha   90.00
_cell.angle_beta   90.00
_cell.angle_gamma   90.00
#
_symmetry.space_group_name_H-M   'P 1'
#
loop_
_entity.id
_entity.type
_entity.pdbx_description
1 polymer ?
#
loop_
_entity_poly.entity_id
_entity_poly.type
_entity_poly.pdbx_seq_one_letter_code
_entity_poly.pdbx_strand_id
1 'polypeptide(L)'
;MLAWLRRQREAFGTPFLVCCCCVYFAQGFRTLSSLRLQLWLKDGLRLEPADLEWLLSLAALPWSVKPLYGLTSDVLPIRGRRRKPYLILGATLGAASWLTLASLSLRNGAADERVILALL
;
A
#
# COMPACT_ATOMS: atom_id res chain seq x y z
N MET A 1 -15.10 17.55 17.37
CA MET A 1 -14.64 16.22 16.92
C MET A 1 -15.72 15.12 17.03
N LEU A 2 -16.32 14.91 18.21
CA LEU A 2 -17.25 13.79 18.45
C LEU A 2 -18.51 13.82 17.56
N ALA A 3 -19.07 14.99 17.27
CA ALA A 3 -20.22 15.15 16.38
C ALA A 3 -19.90 14.84 14.90
N TRP A 4 -18.63 14.96 14.50
CA TRP A 4 -18.19 14.57 13.16
C TRP A 4 -18.07 13.05 13.05
N LEU A 5 -17.50 12.41 14.07
CA LEU A 5 -17.40 10.93 14.15
C LEU A 5 -18.78 10.26 14.14
N ARG A 6 -19.76 10.82 14.87
CA ARG A 6 -21.15 10.29 14.85
C ARG A 6 -21.75 10.33 13.45
N ARG A 7 -21.62 11.46 12.74
CA ARG A 7 -22.08 11.61 11.35
C ARG A 7 -21.42 10.62 10.39
N GLN A 8 -20.12 10.39 10.51
CA GLN A 8 -19.43 9.40 9.67
C GLN A 8 -19.90 7.97 9.94
N ARG A 9 -20.16 7.64 11.21
CA ARG A 9 -20.68 6.32 11.60
C ARG A 9 -22.09 6.09 11.09
N GLU A 10 -22.94 7.12 11.10
CA GLU A 10 -24.31 7.07 10.58
C GLU A 10 -24.34 6.95 9.04
N ALA A 11 -23.45 7.63 8.32
CA ALA A 11 -23.40 7.62 6.85
C ALA A 11 -22.83 6.31 6.26
N PHE A 12 -21.76 5.76 6.84
CA PHE A 12 -21.01 4.64 6.24
C PHE A 12 -21.09 3.32 7.05
N GLY A 13 -21.47 3.41 8.33
CA GLY A 13 -21.51 2.29 9.26
C GLY A 13 -20.16 2.01 9.94
N THR A 14 -20.22 1.53 11.18
CA THR A 14 -19.07 1.13 12.01
C THR A 14 -18.09 0.16 11.32
N PRO A 15 -18.52 -0.91 10.62
CA PRO A 15 -17.56 -1.87 10.06
C PRO A 15 -16.70 -1.28 8.94
N PHE A 16 -17.21 -0.30 8.19
CA PHE A 16 -16.44 0.39 7.17
C PHE A 16 -15.35 1.27 7.79
N LEU A 17 -15.69 2.02 8.84
CA LEU A 17 -14.73 2.89 9.54
C LEU A 17 -13.59 2.08 10.17
N VAL A 18 -13.90 0.95 10.81
CA VAL A 18 -12.88 0.06 11.38
C VAL A 18 -11.95 -0.47 10.28
N CYS A 19 -12.51 -0.90 9.15
CA CYS A 19 -11.73 -1.35 8.00
C CYS A 19 -10.79 -0.25 7.48
N CYS A 20 -11.28 0.98 7.28
CA CYS A 20 -10.44 2.11 6.89
C CYS A 20 -9.33 2.39 7.91
N CYS A 21 -9.65 2.39 9.21
CA CYS A 21 -8.65 2.58 10.26
C CYS A 21 -7.56 1.51 10.21
N CYS A 22 -7.92 0.23 10.07
CA CYS A 22 -6.95 -0.86 9.92
C CYS A 22 -6.06 -0.69 8.69
N VAL A 23 -6.64 -0.30 7.54
CA VAL A 23 -5.89 -0.08 6.29
C VAL A 23 -4.90 1.09 6.46
N TYR A 24 -5.35 2.22 6.98
CA TYR A 24 -4.48 3.39 7.18
C TYR A 24 -3.41 3.16 8.25
N PHE A 25 -3.73 2.39 9.29
CA PHE A 25 -2.75 1.96 10.29
C PHE A 25 -1.66 1.08 9.67
N ALA A 26 -2.05 0.05 8.90
CA ALA A 26 -1.09 -0.79 8.16
C ALA A 26 -0.27 0.03 7.15
N GLN A 27 -0.88 1.03 6.51
CA GLN A 27 -0.17 1.95 5.61
C GLN A 27 0.87 2.79 6.35
N GLY A 28 0.66 3.11 7.62
CA GLY A 28 1.66 3.78 8.48
C GLY A 28 2.92 2.93 8.69
N PHE A 29 2.78 1.62 8.88
CA PHE A 29 3.93 0.70 9.01
C PHE A 29 4.77 0.63 7.74
N ARG A 30 4.15 0.75 6.55
CA ARG A 30 4.87 0.78 5.27
C ARG A 30 5.95 1.86 5.25
N THR A 31 5.70 3.00 5.90
CA THR A 31 6.65 4.12 5.97
C THR A 31 7.92 3.78 6.73
N LEU A 32 7.83 2.93 7.76
CA LEU A 32 9.00 2.44 8.50
C LEU A 32 9.88 1.56 7.61
N SER A 33 9.26 0.66 6.84
CA SER A 33 9.97 -0.19 5.90
C SER A 33 10.64 0.61 4.78
N SER A 34 9.95 1.62 4.23
CA SER A 34 10.55 2.48 3.19
C SER A 34 11.72 3.31 3.70
N LEU A 35 11.70 3.72 4.97
CA LEU A 35 12.83 4.44 5.57
C LEU A 35 14.08 3.55 5.64
N ARG A 36 13.94 2.30 6.07
CA ARG A 36 15.06 1.36 6.11
C ARG A 36 15.67 1.13 4.73
N LEU A 37 14.80 1.01 3.71
CA LEU A 37 15.20 0.87 2.32
C LEU A 37 16.00 2.08 1.85
N GLN A 38 15.50 3.29 2.05
CA GLN A 38 16.19 4.53 1.67
C GLN A 38 17.57 4.67 2.31
N LEU A 39 17.70 4.31 3.59
CA LEU A 39 19.00 4.28 4.28
C LEU A 39 19.94 3.23 3.69
N TRP A 40 19.43 2.06 3.28
CA TRP A 40 20.26 1.04 2.64
C TRP A 40 20.72 1.44 1.22
N LEU A 41 19.85 2.05 0.41
CA LEU A 41 20.25 2.56 -0.92
C LEU A 41 21.31 3.65 -0.80
N LYS A 42 21.19 4.52 0.21
CA LYS A 42 22.14 5.60 0.46
C LYS A 42 23.47 5.10 1.03
N ASP A 43 23.44 4.30 2.10
CA ASP A 43 24.66 3.95 2.85
C ASP A 43 25.33 2.67 2.33
N GLY A 44 24.54 1.73 1.80
CA GLY A 44 25.03 0.45 1.26
C GLY A 44 25.45 0.59 -0.20
N LEU A 45 24.55 1.07 -1.06
CA LEU A 45 24.78 1.19 -2.49
C LEU A 45 25.51 2.49 -2.89
N ARG A 46 25.61 3.48 -1.97
CA ARG A 46 26.25 4.79 -2.20
C ARG A 46 25.75 5.51 -3.45
N LEU A 47 24.45 5.36 -3.76
CA LEU A 47 23.85 6.04 -4.90
C LEU A 47 23.90 7.56 -4.74
N GLU A 48 24.16 8.25 -5.85
CA GLU A 48 24.05 9.69 -5.92
C GLU A 48 22.59 10.11 -5.64
N PRO A 49 22.34 11.25 -4.97
CA PRO A 49 20.98 11.69 -4.65
C PRO A 49 20.05 11.74 -5.88
N ALA A 50 20.59 12.05 -7.06
CA ALA A 50 19.85 12.09 -8.32
C ALA A 50 19.30 10.71 -8.75
N ASP A 51 20.12 9.67 -8.67
CA ASP A 51 19.72 8.31 -9.03
C ASP A 51 18.69 7.75 -8.05
N LEU A 52 18.84 8.07 -6.76
CA LEU A 52 17.89 7.69 -5.73
C LEU A 52 16.50 8.32 -5.95
N GLU A 53 16.46 9.63 -6.24
CA GLU A 53 15.20 10.31 -6.55
C GLU A 53 14.55 9.78 -7.82
N TRP A 54 15.34 9.44 -8.83
CA TRP A 54 14.84 8.86 -10.07
C TRP A 54 14.17 7.50 -9.83
N LEU A 55 14.82 6.61 -9.07
CA LEU A 55 14.28 5.30 -8.69
C LEU A 55 13.00 5.42 -7.84
N LEU A 56 12.99 6.30 -6.85
CA LEU A 56 11.80 6.53 -6.01
C LEU A 56 10.64 7.14 -6.82
N SER A 57 10.94 8.00 -7.80
CA SER A 57 9.93 8.59 -8.69
C SER A 57 9.32 7.54 -9.61
N LEU A 58 10.13 6.62 -10.14
CA LEU A 58 9.65 5.49 -10.94
C LEU A 58 8.75 4.57 -10.10
N ALA A 59 9.16 4.26 -8.86
CA ALA A 59 8.39 3.47 -7.89
C ALA A 59 7.07 4.15 -7.47
N ALA A 60 6.96 5.47 -7.63
CA ALA A 60 5.74 6.23 -7.36
C ALA A 60 4.74 6.22 -8.53
N LEU A 61 5.15 5.87 -9.76
CA LEU A 61 4.25 5.88 -10.93
C LEU A 61 2.98 5.04 -10.77
N PRO A 62 3.00 3.84 -10.14
CA PRO A 62 1.77 3.07 -9.92
C PRO A 62 0.74 3.81 -9.08
N TRP A 63 1.15 4.75 -8.22
CA TRP A 63 0.21 5.58 -7.45
C TRP A 63 -0.59 6.54 -8.32
N SER A 64 -0.05 6.95 -9.46
CA SER A 64 -0.74 7.80 -10.44
C SER A 64 -1.89 7.08 -11.15
N VAL A 65 -1.94 5.74 -11.10
CA VAL A 65 -3.03 4.93 -11.69
C VAL A 65 -4.27 4.88 -10.76
N LYS A 66 -4.12 5.27 -9.48
CA LYS A 66 -5.23 5.23 -8.50
C LYS A 66 -6.52 5.94 -8.93
N PRO A 67 -6.49 7.11 -9.59
CA PRO A 67 -7.71 7.75 -10.09
C PRO A 67 -8.50 6.86 -11.06
N LEU A 68 -7.80 6.06 -11.89
CA LEU A 68 -8.44 5.10 -12.80
C LEU A 68 -9.11 3.96 -12.03
N TYR A 69 -8.49 3.48 -10.96
CA TYR A 69 -9.13 2.52 -10.04
C TYR A 69 -10.34 3.12 -9.31
N GLY A 70 -10.29 4.40 -8.94
CA GLY A 70 -11.42 5.13 -8.39
C GLY A 70 -12.59 5.19 -9.37
N LEU A 71 -12.31 5.57 -10.61
CA LEU A 71 -13.31 5.67 -11.68
C LEU A 71 -13.95 4.32 -11.99
N THR A 72 -13.14 3.27 -12.14
CA THR A 72 -13.63 1.90 -12.40
C THR A 72 -14.49 1.37 -11.26
N SER A 73 -14.14 1.67 -9.99
CA SER A 73 -14.95 1.27 -8.83
C SER A 73 -16.30 1.99 -8.74
N ASP A 74 -16.41 3.21 -9.28
CA ASP A 74 -17.65 3.98 -9.26
C ASP A 74 -18.57 3.64 -10.46
N VAL A 75 -17.98 3.24 -11.60
CA VAL A 75 -18.70 2.91 -12.86
C VAL A 75 -19.16 1.45 -12.93
N LEU A 76 -18.40 0.49 -12.36
CA LEU A 76 -18.73 -0.94 -12.44
C LEU A 76 -19.23 -1.48 -11.09
N PRO A 77 -20.55 -1.66 -10.88
CA PRO A 77 -21.07 -2.27 -9.66
C PRO A 77 -20.85 -3.79 -9.67
N ILE A 78 -19.98 -4.30 -8.80
CA ILE A 78 -19.86 -5.76 -8.58
C ILE A 78 -21.02 -6.23 -7.69
N ARG A 79 -21.86 -7.13 -8.20
CA ARG A 79 -23.00 -7.75 -7.44
C ARG A 79 -23.92 -6.71 -6.76
N GLY A 80 -24.14 -5.55 -7.40
CA GLY A 80 -25.00 -4.48 -6.88
C GLY A 80 -24.40 -3.64 -5.74
N ARG A 81 -23.14 -3.89 -5.33
CA ARG A 81 -22.44 -3.11 -4.29
C ARG A 81 -21.22 -2.41 -4.88
N ARG A 82 -21.18 -1.08 -4.79
CA ARG A 82 -20.16 -0.26 -5.48
C ARG A 82 -18.78 -0.25 -4.81
N ARG A 83 -18.66 0.02 -3.50
CA ARG A 83 -17.34 0.30 -2.87
C ARG A 83 -16.76 -0.80 -1.99
N LYS A 84 -17.61 -1.57 -1.31
CA LYS A 84 -17.19 -2.63 -0.36
C LYS A 84 -16.41 -3.79 -0.99
N PRO A 85 -16.81 -4.37 -2.14
CA PRO A 85 -16.09 -5.53 -2.68
C PRO A 85 -14.69 -5.17 -3.19
N TYR A 86 -14.51 -3.96 -3.75
CA TYR A 86 -13.20 -3.49 -4.23
C TYR A 86 -12.19 -3.29 -3.10
N LEU A 87 -12.64 -2.77 -1.94
CA LEU A 87 -11.77 -2.60 -0.77
C LEU A 87 -11.32 -3.93 -0.19
N ILE A 88 -12.22 -4.91 -0.11
CA ILE A 88 -11.88 -6.25 0.40
C ILE A 88 -10.90 -6.94 -0.56
N LEU A 89 -11.17 -6.90 -1.87
CA LEU A 89 -10.27 -7.47 -2.89
C LEU A 89 -8.88 -6.83 -2.85
N GLY A 90 -8.81 -5.50 -2.76
CA GLY A 90 -7.54 -4.79 -2.65
C GLY A 90 -6.78 -5.14 -1.37
N ALA A 91 -7.49 -5.27 -0.24
CA ALA A 91 -6.88 -5.68 1.02
C ALA A 91 -6.35 -7.13 0.98
N THR A 92 -7.12 -8.07 0.41
CA THR A 92 -6.69 -9.48 0.30
C THR A 92 -5.53 -9.65 -0.67
N LEU A 93 -5.55 -8.95 -1.81
CA LEU A 93 -4.46 -8.97 -2.77
C LEU A 93 -3.20 -8.35 -2.16
N GLY A 94 -3.33 -7.21 -1.48
CA GLY A 94 -2.21 -6.58 -0.78
C GLY A 94 -1.61 -7.48 0.30
N ALA A 95 -2.45 -8.11 1.13
CA ALA A 95 -1.99 -9.07 2.14
C ALA A 95 -1.27 -10.27 1.50
N ALA A 96 -1.81 -10.81 0.40
CA ALA A 96 -1.17 -11.90 -0.33
C ALA A 96 0.20 -11.48 -0.89
N SER A 97 0.32 -10.29 -1.50
CA SER A 97 1.60 -9.77 -2.01
C SER A 97 2.67 -9.65 -0.93
N TRP A 98 2.30 -9.13 0.24
CA TRP A 98 3.23 -9.03 1.38
C TRP A 98 3.61 -10.40 1.95
N LEU A 99 2.66 -11.36 2.01
CA LEU A 99 2.94 -12.72 2.44
C LEU A 99 3.84 -13.47 1.45
N THR A 100 3.64 -13.28 0.14
CA THR A 100 4.54 -13.84 -0.88
C THR A 100 5.94 -13.26 -0.76
N LEU A 101 6.07 -11.94 -0.54
CA LEU A 101 7.36 -11.30 -0.30
C LEU A 101 8.05 -11.83 0.96
N ALA A 102 7.31 -11.96 2.07
CA ALA A 102 7.84 -12.50 3.32
C ALA A 102 8.32 -13.96 3.15
N SER A 103 7.52 -14.80 2.48
CA SER A 103 7.90 -16.20 2.25
C SER A 103 9.09 -16.36 1.29
N LEU A 104 9.22 -15.51 0.27
CA LEU A 104 10.40 -15.45 -0.61
C LEU A 104 11.64 -14.99 0.16
N SER A 105 11.52 -13.95 0.99
CA SER A 105 12.63 -13.46 1.82
C SER A 105 13.13 -14.52 2.82
N LEU A 106 12.23 -15.34 3.37
CA LEU A 106 12.59 -16.44 4.27
C LEU A 106 13.28 -17.60 3.53
N ARG A 107 12.92 -17.84 2.26
CA ARG A 107 13.51 -18.92 1.44
C ARG A 107 14.89 -18.58 0.89
N ASN A 108 15.13 -17.33 0.49
CA ASN A 108 16.35 -16.95 -0.23
C ASN A 108 17.50 -16.49 0.67
N GLY A 109 17.34 -16.49 2.00
CA GLY A 109 18.27 -15.81 2.90
C GLY A 109 18.13 -14.29 2.77
N ALA A 110 18.31 -13.58 3.88
CA ALA A 110 17.86 -12.21 4.09
C ALA A 110 18.55 -11.09 3.26
N ALA A 111 19.18 -11.40 2.12
CA ALA A 111 20.05 -10.46 1.41
C ALA A 111 20.11 -10.65 -0.12
N ASP A 112 19.05 -11.14 -0.76
CA ASP A 112 19.01 -11.09 -2.22
C ASP A 112 18.54 -9.69 -2.66
N GLU A 113 19.46 -8.91 -3.24
CA GLU A 113 19.26 -7.56 -3.78
C GLU A 113 18.03 -7.50 -4.72
N ARG A 114 17.67 -8.64 -5.31
CA ARG A 114 16.50 -8.86 -6.17
C ARG A 114 15.16 -8.68 -5.44
N VAL A 115 15.06 -9.07 -4.17
CA VAL A 115 13.83 -8.87 -3.37
C VAL A 115 13.66 -7.40 -3.02
N ILE A 116 14.77 -6.68 -2.85
CA ILE A 116 14.79 -5.24 -2.58
C ILE A 116 14.40 -4.46 -3.84
N LEU A 117 14.89 -4.85 -5.02
CA LEU A 117 14.45 -4.29 -6.29
C LEU A 117 12.98 -4.58 -6.60
N ALA A 118 12.42 -5.69 -6.10
CA ALA A 118 11.00 -6.00 -6.22
C ALA A 118 10.08 -5.16 -5.30
N LEU A 119 10.65 -4.39 -4.36
CA LEU A 119 9.91 -3.45 -3.50
C LEU A 119 9.80 -2.03 -4.09
N LEU A 120 10.56 -1.74 -5.16
CA LEU A 120 10.52 -0.50 -5.94
C LEU A 120 9.61 -0.66 -7.15
#